data_AF-A0A944LQ66-F1
#
_entry.id   AF-A0A944LQ66-F1
#
_cell.length_a   1.000
_cell.length_b   1.000
_cell.length_c   1.000
_cell.angle_alpha   90.00
_cell.angle_beta   90.00
_cell.angle_gamma   90.00
#
_symmetry.space_group_name_H-M   'P 1'
#
loop_
_entity.id
_entity.type
_entity.pdbx_description
1 polymer ?
#
loop_
_entity_poly.entity_id
_entity_poly.type
_entity_poly.pdbx_seq_one_letter_code
_entity_poly.pdbx_strand_id
1 'polypeptide(L)'
;MALIHTATLNPSKIELLRMWLPNQPWFGEGEPTDLRRLGSFRFDDPDGEVGIETLLITSKGAVFQVPLTYRDTPLQEAEASLIGTSEHSVLGRRWV
;
A
#
# COMPACT_ATOMS: atom_id res chain seq x y z
N MET A 1 -7.69 -15.25 -9.82
CA MET A 1 -8.03 -15.43 -8.39
C MET A 1 -6.84 -15.00 -7.55
N ALA A 2 -6.99 -13.97 -6.72
CA ALA A 2 -5.93 -13.48 -5.86
C ALA A 2 -5.45 -14.57 -4.90
N LEU A 3 -4.16 -14.92 -4.99
CA LEU A 3 -3.49 -15.77 -4.01
C LEU A 3 -3.23 -14.93 -2.75
N ILE A 4 -3.75 -15.41 -1.62
CA ILE A 4 -3.55 -14.80 -0.30
C ILE A 4 -2.57 -15.68 0.46
N HIS A 5 -1.36 -15.17 0.65
CA HIS A 5 -0.40 -15.78 1.55
C HIS A 5 -0.66 -15.32 2.97
N THR A 6 -0.61 -16.25 3.92
CA THR A 6 -0.37 -15.91 5.32
C THR A 6 1.06 -15.43 5.43
N ALA A 7 1.26 -14.11 5.45
CA ALA A 7 2.58 -13.50 5.37
C ALA A 7 2.69 -12.28 6.29
N THR A 8 3.92 -11.99 6.68
CA THR A 8 4.29 -10.74 7.33
C THR A 8 4.92 -9.81 6.30
N LEU A 9 4.74 -8.50 6.52
CA LEU A 9 5.29 -7.43 5.70
C LEU A 9 6.13 -6.53 6.61
N ASN A 10 7.36 -6.22 6.22
CA ASN A 10 8.23 -5.32 6.95
C ASN A 10 8.92 -4.30 6.02
N PRO A 11 8.58 -3.00 6.08
CA PRO A 11 7.51 -2.41 6.88
C PRO A 11 6.12 -2.91 6.45
N SER A 12 5.15 -2.88 7.34
CA SER A 12 3.75 -3.12 7.01
C SER A 12 3.21 -2.01 6.09
N LYS A 13 2.10 -2.29 5.39
CA LYS A 13 1.45 -1.28 4.51
C LYS A 13 1.05 -0.03 5.27
N ILE A 14 0.59 -0.15 6.52
CA ILE A 14 0.26 1.02 7.34
C ILE A 14 1.51 1.83 7.65
N GLU A 15 2.61 1.19 8.04
CA GLU A 15 3.87 1.91 8.31
C GLU A 15 4.39 2.63 7.07
N LEU A 16 4.31 2.01 5.89
CA LEU A 16 4.62 2.69 4.62
C LEU A 16 3.73 3.92 4.42
N LEU A 17 2.41 3.79 4.60
CA LEU A 17 1.48 4.91 4.44
C LEU A 17 1.70 6.03 5.45
N ARG A 18 2.13 5.73 6.69
CA ARG A 18 2.49 6.76 7.67
C ARG A 18 3.62 7.66 7.19
N MET A 19 4.56 7.11 6.41
CA MET A 19 5.67 7.88 5.85
C MET A 19 5.27 8.61 4.56
N TRP A 20 4.41 8.00 3.75
CA TRP A 20 4.09 8.50 2.41
C TRP A 20 2.93 9.50 2.35
N LEU A 21 1.85 9.28 3.09
CA LEU A 21 0.65 10.13 3.10
C LEU A 21 0.91 11.61 3.44
N PRO A 22 1.74 11.97 4.44
CA PRO A 22 1.98 13.39 4.74
C PRO A 22 2.60 14.19 3.60
N ASN A 23 3.19 13.53 2.59
CA ASN A 23 3.74 14.20 1.41
C ASN A 23 2.71 14.41 0.29
N GLN A 24 1.48 13.92 0.47
CA GLN A 24 0.43 13.99 -0.54
C GLN A 24 -0.42 15.26 -0.37
N PRO A 25 -0.64 16.05 -1.43
CA PRO A 25 -1.39 17.31 -1.32
C PRO A 25 -2.85 17.13 -0.89
N TRP A 26 -3.41 15.93 -1.14
CA TRP A 26 -4.78 15.58 -0.78
C TRP A 26 -4.93 15.00 0.63
N PHE A 27 -3.83 14.72 1.35
CA PHE A 27 -3.91 14.21 2.72
C PHE A 27 -4.40 15.31 3.70
N GLY A 28 -4.23 16.58 3.32
CA GLY A 28 -4.84 17.73 4.00
C GLY A 28 -4.49 17.77 5.49
N GLU A 29 -5.52 17.77 6.34
CA GLU A 29 -5.37 17.81 7.80
C GLU A 29 -5.14 16.44 8.46
N GLY A 30 -4.96 15.37 7.69
CA GLY A 30 -4.70 14.02 8.23
C GLY A 30 -3.50 13.98 9.19
N GLU A 31 -3.54 13.03 10.12
CA GLU A 31 -2.48 12.75 11.10
C GLU A 31 -1.82 11.39 10.80
N PRO A 32 -0.54 11.35 10.39
CA PRO A 32 0.14 10.09 10.09
C PRO A 32 0.22 9.13 11.28
N THR A 33 0.20 9.61 12.52
CA THR A 33 0.30 8.74 13.69
C THR A 33 -1.01 8.05 14.06
N ASP A 34 -2.16 8.57 13.64
CA ASP A 34 -3.51 8.06 14.00
C ASP A 34 -4.14 7.14 12.94
N LEU A 35 -3.41 6.83 11.84
CA LEU A 35 -3.93 6.02 10.75
C LEU A 35 -4.48 4.68 11.23
N ARG A 36 -5.73 4.37 10.84
CA ARG A 36 -6.36 3.06 11.05
C ARG A 36 -6.93 2.51 9.76
N ARG A 37 -6.71 1.23 9.51
CA ARG A 37 -7.34 0.50 8.39
C ARG A 37 -8.80 0.23 8.71
N LEU A 38 -9.71 0.69 7.86
CA LEU A 38 -11.13 0.34 7.89
C LEU A 38 -11.41 -0.94 7.09
N GLY A 39 -10.66 -1.16 6.01
CA GLY A 39 -10.84 -2.31 5.15
C GLY A 39 -9.96 -2.25 3.91
N SER A 40 -10.23 -3.14 2.97
CA SER A 40 -9.56 -3.19 1.67
C SER A 40 -10.33 -4.05 0.70
N PHE A 41 -10.04 -3.87 -0.57
CA PHE A 41 -10.41 -4.80 -1.63
C PHE A 41 -9.25 -4.94 -2.62
N ARG A 42 -9.28 -6.00 -3.42
CA ARG A 42 -8.22 -6.34 -4.36
C ARG A 42 -8.79 -6.56 -5.75
N PHE A 43 -7.99 -6.25 -6.75
CA PHE A 43 -8.24 -6.66 -8.12
C PHE A 43 -7.30 -7.81 -8.47
N ASP A 44 -7.82 -8.73 -9.27
CA ASP A 44 -7.01 -9.82 -9.81
C ASP A 44 -6.21 -9.30 -10.99
N ASP A 45 -4.91 -9.57 -10.97
CA ASP A 45 -4.07 -9.52 -12.15
C ASP A 45 -4.22 -10.86 -12.90
N PRO A 46 -4.68 -10.86 -14.17
CA PRO A 46 -4.83 -12.08 -14.96
C PRO A 46 -3.54 -12.90 -15.08
N ASP A 47 -2.39 -12.22 -15.13
CA ASP A 47 -1.08 -12.85 -15.28
C ASP A 47 -0.44 -13.22 -13.93
N GLY A 48 -0.99 -12.69 -12.83
CA GLY A 48 -0.59 -13.02 -11.46
C GLY A 48 0.76 -12.41 -11.02
N GLU A 49 1.27 -11.42 -11.75
CA GLU A 49 2.56 -10.77 -11.52
C GLU A 49 2.45 -9.59 -10.54
N VAL A 50 1.30 -8.88 -10.56
CA VAL A 50 1.08 -7.66 -9.79
C VAL A 50 -0.01 -7.84 -8.74
N GLY A 51 0.33 -7.57 -7.48
CA GLY A 51 -0.69 -7.42 -6.45
C GLY A 51 -1.36 -6.05 -6.54
N ILE A 52 -2.67 -6.00 -6.76
CA ILE A 52 -3.44 -4.75 -6.83
C ILE A 52 -4.39 -4.70 -5.63
N GLU A 53 -4.26 -3.68 -4.78
CA GLU A 53 -5.08 -3.51 -3.57
C GLU A 53 -5.47 -2.05 -3.40
N THR A 54 -6.69 -1.80 -2.93
CA THR A 54 -7.08 -0.49 -2.41
C THR A 54 -7.29 -0.60 -0.91
N LEU A 55 -6.59 0.25 -0.15
CA LEU A 55 -6.77 0.38 1.30
C LEU A 55 -7.73 1.52 1.60
N LEU A 56 -8.67 1.27 2.53
CA LEU A 56 -9.51 2.29 3.13
C LEU A 56 -8.92 2.65 4.50
N ILE A 57 -8.36 3.85 4.62
CA ILE A 57 -7.67 4.33 5.83
C ILE A 57 -8.45 5.51 6.41
N THR A 58 -8.60 5.56 7.73
CA THR A 58 -9.16 6.73 8.41
C THR A 58 -8.12 7.45 9.24
N SER A 59 -8.24 8.78 9.26
CA SER A 59 -7.46 9.70 10.08
C SER A 59 -8.28 10.96 10.35
N LYS A 60 -8.30 11.45 11.60
CA LYS A 60 -9.13 12.58 12.05
C LYS A 60 -10.60 12.57 11.55
N GLY A 61 -11.20 11.39 11.40
CA GLY A 61 -12.58 11.24 10.94
C GLY A 61 -12.78 11.30 9.42
N ALA A 62 -11.76 11.65 8.64
CA ALA A 62 -11.77 11.50 7.19
C ALA A 62 -11.46 10.05 6.78
N VAL A 63 -11.88 9.66 5.57
CA VAL A 63 -11.54 8.36 4.96
C VAL A 63 -10.79 8.61 3.66
N PHE A 64 -9.60 8.02 3.57
CA PHE A 64 -8.73 8.05 2.41
C PHE A 64 -8.78 6.70 1.71
N GLN A 65 -8.99 6.72 0.40
CA GLN A 65 -8.85 5.55 -0.46
C GLN A 65 -7.47 5.59 -1.08
N VAL A 66 -6.66 4.56 -0.82
CA VAL A 66 -5.27 4.49 -1.31
C VAL A 66 -5.11 3.24 -2.16
N PRO A 67 -5.31 3.35 -3.48
CA PRO A 67 -4.93 2.31 -4.43
C PRO A 67 -3.41 2.16 -4.44
N LEU A 68 -2.94 0.93 -4.39
CA LEU A 68 -1.53 0.60 -4.47
C LEU A 68 -1.32 -0.69 -5.22
N THR A 69 -0.10 -0.85 -5.72
CA THR A 69 0.37 -2.06 -6.37
C THR A 69 1.59 -2.56 -5.65
N TYR A 70 1.82 -3.87 -5.56
CA TYR A 70 3.08 -4.38 -5.07
C TYR A 70 3.70 -5.36 -6.07
N ARG A 71 4.89 -5.00 -6.54
CA ARG A 71 5.62 -5.66 -7.63
C ARG A 71 6.91 -6.28 -7.12
N ASP A 72 7.42 -7.30 -7.80
CA ASP A 72 8.74 -7.90 -7.53
C ASP A 72 9.91 -7.07 -8.08
N THR A 73 9.61 -6.02 -8.83
CA THR A 73 10.56 -5.12 -9.46
C THR A 73 10.05 -3.68 -9.42
N PRO A 74 10.93 -2.67 -9.45
CA PRO A 74 10.52 -1.27 -9.55
C PRO A 74 9.78 -1.00 -10.87
N LEU A 75 8.73 -0.18 -10.81
CA LEU A 75 8.08 0.38 -12.01
C LEU A 75 8.69 1.74 -12.32
N GLN A 76 9.60 1.80 -13.30
CA GLN A 76 10.39 3.00 -13.59
C GLN A 76 9.52 4.20 -13.98
N GLU A 77 8.42 3.99 -14.70
CA GLU A 77 7.52 5.05 -15.16
C GLU A 77 6.71 5.67 -14.01
N ALA A 78 6.72 5.06 -12.82
CA ALA A 78 5.92 5.48 -11.67
C ALA A 78 6.76 5.80 -10.43
N GLU A 79 8.05 6.12 -10.58
CA GLU A 79 8.96 6.40 -9.46
C GLU A 79 8.42 7.49 -8.52
N ALA A 80 7.81 8.55 -9.07
CA ALA A 80 7.20 9.63 -8.29
C ALA A 80 6.00 9.18 -7.43
N SER A 81 5.42 8.01 -7.71
CA SER A 81 4.30 7.41 -6.97
C SER A 81 4.73 6.28 -6.04
N LEU A 82 6.04 5.98 -5.94
CA LEU A 82 6.54 4.93 -5.05
C LEU A 82 6.20 5.28 -3.59
N ILE A 83 5.44 4.40 -2.94
CA ILE A 83 5.13 4.49 -1.51
C ILE A 83 6.34 4.02 -0.70
N GLY A 84 6.98 2.95 -1.14
CA GLY A 84 8.23 2.45 -0.57
C GLY A 84 8.50 1.00 -0.94
N THR A 85 9.35 0.35 -0.15
CA THR A 85 9.59 -1.10 -0.29
C THR A 85 9.28 -1.85 0.98
N SER A 86 8.77 -3.07 0.85
CA SER A 86 8.44 -3.97 1.96
C SER A 86 9.00 -5.36 1.71
N GLU A 87 9.57 -5.99 2.74
CA GLU A 87 9.96 -7.39 2.70
C GLU A 87 8.76 -8.28 3.02
N HIS A 88 8.33 -9.08 2.04
CA HIS A 88 7.25 -10.04 2.19
C HIS A 88 7.81 -11.42 2.52
N SER A 89 7.37 -12.04 3.62
CA SER A 89 7.96 -13.29 4.10
C SER A 89 7.93 -14.46 3.10
N VAL A 90 6.92 -14.52 2.24
CA VAL A 90 6.79 -15.54 1.17
C VAL A 90 7.32 -15.08 -0.20
N LEU A 91 7.12 -13.81 -0.54
CA LEU A 91 7.33 -13.30 -1.90
C LEU A 91 8.64 -12.49 -2.02
N GLY A 92 9.39 -12.30 -0.94
CA GLY A 92 10.60 -11.46 -0.93
C GLY A 92 10.28 -9.96 -1.02
N ARG A 93 11.26 -9.16 -1.44
CA ARG A 93 11.14 -7.71 -1.55
C ARG A 93 10.03 -7.30 -2.52
N ARG A 94 9.25 -6.30 -2.13
CA ARG A 94 8.16 -5.73 -2.93
C ARG A 94 8.26 -4.22 -3.02
N TRP A 95 8.05 -3.68 -4.21
CA TRP A 95 7.94 -2.25 -4.49
C TRP A 95 6.47 -1.88 -4.47
N VAL A 96 6.12 -1.02 -3.52
CA VAL A 96 4.74 -0.60 -3.21
C VAL A 96 4.53 0.83 -3.67
#